data_AF-A0A6G2QUF0-F1
#
_entry.id   AF-A0A6G2QUF0-F1
#
_cell.length_a   1.000
_cell.length_b   1.000
_cell.length_c   1.000
_cell.angle_alpha   90.00
_cell.angle_beta   90.00
_cell.angle_gamma   90.00
#
_symmetry.space_group_name_H-M   'P 1'
#
loop_
_entity.id
_entity.type
_entity.pdbx_description
1 polymer ?
#
loop_
_entity_poly.entity_id
_entity_poly.type
_entity_poly.pdbx_seq_one_letter_code
_entity_poly.pdbx_strand_id
1 'polypeptide(L)'
;MADRLSARAAIAVVTDDFTELPYPERTSAPDGPLGWPGYDAARARAAERTGERESVICGTAVVEGTRAVVVAFEFGFLGGSLGERTGDRLEAAYVHARAHRLPVVPLVATGGSRMQEGMLALTQLQRVARESALTRQAGLPQIAVVR
;
A
#
# COMPACT_ATOMS: atom_id res chain seq x y z
N MET A 1 -12.82 -16.81 -8.05
CA MET A 1 -11.96 -15.62 -8.26
C MET A 1 -10.51 -16.09 -8.40
N ALA A 2 -10.16 -16.67 -9.55
CA ALA A 2 -8.89 -17.39 -9.72
C ALA A 2 -7.77 -16.60 -10.43
N ASP A 3 -7.99 -15.34 -10.82
CA ASP A 3 -7.09 -14.64 -11.78
C ASP A 3 -6.45 -13.32 -11.28
N ARG A 4 -6.41 -13.03 -9.98
CA ARG A 4 -5.68 -11.84 -9.49
C ARG A 4 -4.23 -12.18 -9.16
N LEU A 5 -3.30 -11.50 -9.84
CA LEU A 5 -1.89 -11.50 -9.47
C LEU A 5 -1.71 -10.98 -8.03
N SER A 6 -0.83 -11.62 -7.26
CA SER A 6 -0.33 -11.08 -5.99
C SER A 6 0.39 -9.75 -6.22
N ALA A 7 0.61 -8.98 -5.16
CA ALA A 7 1.36 -7.73 -5.23
C ALA A 7 2.76 -7.94 -5.83
N ARG A 8 3.49 -8.97 -5.36
CA ARG A 8 4.83 -9.28 -5.88
C ARG A 8 4.81 -9.76 -7.33
N ALA A 9 3.83 -10.58 -7.71
CA ALA A 9 3.69 -11.00 -9.11
C ALA A 9 3.38 -9.81 -10.02
N ALA A 10 2.52 -8.89 -9.58
CA ALA A 10 2.20 -7.67 -10.33
C ALA A 10 3.42 -6.74 -10.48
N ILE A 11 4.24 -6.60 -9.43
CA ILE A 11 5.52 -5.87 -9.50
C ILE A 11 6.43 -6.52 -10.54
N ALA A 12 6.67 -7.83 -10.43
CA ALA A 12 7.59 -8.55 -11.32
C ALA A 12 7.20 -8.50 -12.82
N VAL A 13 5.93 -8.29 -13.13
CA VAL A 13 5.45 -8.13 -14.52
C VAL A 13 5.83 -6.76 -15.10
N VAL A 14 5.95 -5.73 -14.29
CA VAL A 14 6.11 -4.33 -14.75
C VAL A 14 7.45 -3.69 -14.39
N THR A 15 8.32 -4.41 -13.66
CA THR A 15 9.59 -3.88 -13.17
C THR A 15 10.76 -4.81 -13.44
N ASP A 16 11.92 -4.24 -13.77
CA ASP A 16 13.18 -4.99 -13.92
C ASP A 16 13.84 -5.31 -12.56
N ASP A 17 13.67 -4.41 -11.59
CA ASP A 17 14.15 -4.54 -10.22
C ASP A 17 13.09 -4.05 -9.23
N PHE A 18 13.23 -4.42 -7.96
CA PHE A 18 12.39 -3.87 -6.91
C PHE A 18 13.13 -3.88 -5.58
N THR A 19 13.20 -2.72 -4.94
CA THR A 19 13.74 -2.56 -3.59
C THR A 19 12.67 -1.95 -2.70
N GLU A 20 12.24 -2.68 -1.69
CA GLU A 20 11.26 -2.20 -0.71
C GLU A 20 11.76 -0.96 0.04
N LEU A 21 10.86 0.00 0.23
CA LEU A 21 11.15 1.19 1.00
C LEU A 21 10.94 0.92 2.49
N PRO A 22 11.72 1.57 3.38
CA PRO A 22 11.42 1.58 4.80
C PRO A 22 10.08 2.26 5.04
N TYR A 23 9.34 1.78 6.01
CA TYR A 23 8.07 2.34 6.45
C TYR A 23 8.00 2.38 7.98
N PRO A 24 7.24 3.32 8.56
CA PRO A 24 7.09 3.37 10.01
C PRO A 24 6.37 2.11 10.50
N GLU A 25 6.87 1.55 11.60
CA GLU A 25 6.13 0.52 12.32
C GLU A 25 5.06 1.16 13.19
N ARG A 26 3.88 0.53 13.23
CA ARG A 26 2.77 0.92 14.12
C ARG A 26 2.35 -0.26 14.97
N THR A 27 2.46 -0.08 16.28
CA THR A 27 1.86 -0.96 17.28
C THR A 27 0.42 -0.55 17.53
N SER A 28 -0.46 -1.53 17.79
CA SER A 28 -1.85 -1.32 18.20
C SER A 28 -2.11 -2.09 19.48
N ALA A 29 -3.18 -1.76 20.19
CA ALA A 29 -3.73 -2.64 21.21
C ALA A 29 -4.08 -4.02 20.61
N PRO A 30 -4.25 -5.06 21.46
CA PRO A 30 -4.76 -6.34 21.01
C PRO A 30 -6.06 -6.15 20.23
N ASP A 31 -6.17 -6.86 19.11
CA ASP A 31 -7.29 -6.76 18.18
C ASP A 31 -7.46 -5.34 17.57
N GLY A 32 -6.33 -4.64 17.42
CA GLY A 32 -6.25 -3.36 16.73
C GLY A 32 -6.70 -2.16 17.56
N PRO A 33 -6.78 -0.98 16.93
CA PRO A 33 -7.05 0.28 17.63
C PRO A 33 -8.46 0.37 18.23
N LEU A 34 -9.40 -0.48 17.75
CA LEU A 34 -10.78 -0.53 18.23
C LEU A 34 -11.09 -1.79 19.06
N GLY A 35 -10.10 -2.68 19.28
CA GLY A 35 -10.32 -3.96 19.95
C GLY A 35 -11.34 -4.85 19.23
N TRP A 36 -11.29 -4.89 17.89
CA TRP A 36 -12.23 -5.66 17.08
C TRP A 36 -11.97 -7.18 17.25
N PRO A 37 -12.90 -7.96 17.83
CA PRO A 37 -12.62 -9.34 18.19
C PRO A 37 -12.08 -10.20 17.03
N GLY A 38 -10.92 -10.81 17.23
CA GLY A 38 -10.27 -11.70 16.28
C GLY A 38 -9.56 -10.99 15.11
N TYR A 39 -9.38 -9.67 15.17
CA TYR A 39 -8.70 -8.91 14.14
C TYR A 39 -7.21 -9.26 14.04
N ASP A 40 -6.51 -9.45 15.16
CA ASP A 40 -5.08 -9.84 15.10
C ASP A 40 -4.91 -11.24 14.50
N ALA A 41 -5.79 -12.17 14.85
CA ALA A 41 -5.82 -13.50 14.24
C ALA A 41 -6.12 -13.43 12.73
N ALA A 42 -7.01 -12.53 12.30
CA ALA A 42 -7.28 -12.32 10.88
C ALA A 42 -6.07 -11.76 10.13
N ARG A 43 -5.35 -10.81 10.73
CA ARG A 43 -4.10 -10.26 10.17
C ARG A 43 -3.01 -11.33 10.10
N ALA A 44 -2.84 -12.15 11.14
CA ALA A 44 -1.86 -13.23 11.15
C ALA A 44 -2.11 -14.25 10.02
N ARG A 45 -3.36 -14.72 9.88
CA ARG A 45 -3.74 -15.60 8.76
C ARG A 45 -3.53 -14.96 7.39
N ALA A 46 -3.77 -13.66 7.27
CA ALA A 46 -3.52 -12.93 6.03
C ALA A 46 -2.02 -12.90 5.70
N ALA A 47 -1.18 -12.60 6.69
CA ALA A 47 0.27 -12.59 6.55
C ALA A 47 0.84 -13.96 6.19
N GLU A 48 0.37 -15.02 6.85
CA GLU A 48 0.76 -16.41 6.53
C GLU A 48 0.37 -16.78 5.09
N ARG A 49 -0.82 -16.39 4.65
CA ARG A 49 -1.32 -16.71 3.31
C ARG A 49 -0.59 -15.94 2.21
N THR A 50 -0.28 -14.66 2.41
CA THR A 50 0.29 -13.81 1.35
C THR A 50 1.81 -13.67 1.43
N GLY A 51 2.41 -13.98 2.57
CA GLY A 51 3.80 -13.66 2.88
C GLY A 51 4.04 -12.17 3.17
N GLU A 52 2.98 -11.34 3.19
CA GLU A 52 3.09 -9.89 3.34
C GLU A 52 2.72 -9.42 4.74
N ARG A 53 3.34 -8.31 5.16
CA ARG A 53 3.08 -7.71 6.47
C ARG A 53 1.86 -6.77 6.50
N GLU A 54 1.40 -6.32 5.34
CA GLU A 54 0.24 -5.43 5.19
C GLU A 54 -0.32 -5.47 3.75
N SER A 55 -1.45 -4.81 3.52
CA SER A 55 -2.14 -4.74 2.23
C SER A 55 -1.44 -3.97 1.13
N VAL A 56 -0.27 -3.37 1.40
CA VAL A 56 0.56 -2.72 0.38
C VAL A 56 2.03 -3.03 0.59
N ILE A 57 2.72 -3.20 -0.54
CA ILE A 57 4.17 -3.22 -0.66
C ILE A 57 4.56 -1.95 -1.41
N CYS A 58 5.48 -1.18 -0.85
CA CYS A 58 5.97 0.06 -1.46
C CYS A 58 7.48 -0.06 -1.68
N GLY A 59 7.95 0.32 -2.86
CA GLY A 59 9.36 0.21 -3.20
C GLY A 59 9.76 1.15 -4.32
N THR A 60 11.05 1.20 -4.59
CA THR A 60 11.59 1.80 -5.81
C THR A 60 11.96 0.71 -6.81
N ALA A 61 11.71 0.99 -8.08
CA ALA A 61 11.93 0.07 -9.18
C ALA A 61 12.23 0.82 -10.48
N VAL A 62 12.78 0.12 -11.46
CA VAL A 62 12.86 0.55 -12.87
C VAL A 62 11.66 -0.02 -13.62
N VAL A 63 10.89 0.86 -14.25
CA VAL A 63 9.78 0.53 -15.15
C VAL A 63 10.15 1.07 -16.53
N GLU A 64 10.40 0.19 -17.50
CA GLU A 64 10.77 0.58 -18.89
C GLU A 64 11.89 1.64 -18.92
N GLY A 65 12.97 1.39 -18.17
CA GLY A 65 14.12 2.31 -18.06
C GLY A 65 13.91 3.55 -17.17
N THR A 66 12.71 3.74 -16.60
CA THR A 66 12.41 4.88 -15.72
C THR A 66 12.39 4.46 -14.25
N ARG A 67 13.24 5.08 -13.41
CA ARG A 67 13.17 4.89 -11.96
C ARG A 67 11.88 5.48 -11.41
N ALA A 68 11.10 4.69 -10.67
CA ALA A 68 9.81 5.07 -10.11
C ALA A 68 9.64 4.54 -8.69
N VAL A 69 8.72 5.15 -7.94
CA VAL A 69 8.13 4.52 -6.76
C VAL A 69 6.94 3.68 -7.20
N VAL A 70 6.99 2.39 -6.93
CA VAL A 70 5.91 1.44 -7.20
C VAL A 70 5.23 1.08 -5.89
N VAL A 71 3.89 1.17 -5.90
CA VAL A 71 3.04 0.78 -4.78
C VAL A 71 2.14 -0.35 -5.26
N ALA A 72 2.27 -1.55 -4.71
CA ALA A 72 1.45 -2.68 -5.09
C ALA A 72 0.55 -3.13 -3.93
N PHE A 73 -0.75 -3.08 -4.16
CA PHE A 73 -1.74 -3.62 -3.23
C PHE A 73 -1.80 -5.15 -3.28
N GLU A 74 -1.90 -5.78 -2.11
CA GLU A 74 -2.07 -7.21 -1.93
C GLU A 74 -3.51 -7.52 -1.52
N PHE A 75 -4.35 -7.90 -2.50
CA PHE A 75 -5.77 -8.18 -2.26
C PHE A 75 -5.98 -9.37 -1.31
N GLY A 76 -5.07 -10.33 -1.30
CA GLY A 76 -5.07 -11.44 -0.36
C GLY A 76 -4.91 -11.00 1.10
N PHE A 77 -4.36 -9.81 1.35
CA PHE A 77 -4.22 -9.27 2.69
C PHE A 77 -5.45 -8.45 3.06
N LEU A 78 -6.43 -9.12 3.69
CA LEU A 78 -7.70 -8.53 4.12
C LEU A 78 -8.41 -7.73 3.01
N GLY A 79 -8.47 -8.28 1.79
CA GLY A 79 -9.12 -7.65 0.64
C GLY A 79 -8.34 -6.45 0.09
N GLY A 80 -7.05 -6.32 0.38
CA GLY A 80 -6.27 -5.12 0.04
C GLY A 80 -6.77 -3.87 0.76
N SER A 81 -7.52 -4.03 1.85
CA SER A 81 -8.19 -2.92 2.54
C SER A 81 -7.21 -1.94 3.14
N LEU A 82 -7.60 -0.66 3.19
CA LEU A 82 -6.81 0.45 3.71
C LEU A 82 -7.04 0.61 5.22
N GLY A 83 -6.03 0.27 6.04
CA GLY A 83 -5.95 0.61 7.47
C GLY A 83 -4.85 1.64 7.75
N GLU A 84 -4.65 2.01 9.01
CA GLU A 84 -3.63 2.96 9.46
C GLU A 84 -2.23 2.56 9.00
N ARG A 85 -1.87 1.28 9.16
CA ARG A 85 -0.57 0.74 8.71
C ARG A 85 -0.39 0.84 7.20
N THR A 86 -1.47 0.62 6.44
CA THR A 86 -1.47 0.79 4.99
C THR A 86 -1.28 2.27 4.63
N GLY A 87 -1.99 3.18 5.31
CA GLY A 87 -1.88 4.63 5.14
C GLY A 87 -0.47 5.15 5.45
N ASP A 88 0.16 4.66 6.52
CA ASP A 88 1.54 4.97 6.90
C ASP A 88 2.55 4.60 5.80
N ARG A 89 2.40 3.40 5.21
CA ARG A 89 3.25 2.95 4.09
C ARG A 89 3.05 3.77 2.83
N LEU A 90 1.81 4.13 2.52
CA LEU A 90 1.50 4.96 1.36
C LEU A 90 2.11 6.35 1.54
N GLU A 91 1.89 6.99 2.68
CA GLU A 91 2.48 8.31 2.95
C GLU A 91 4.00 8.28 2.85
N ALA A 92 4.66 7.27 3.45
CA ALA A 92 6.11 7.11 3.35
C ALA A 92 6.58 6.99 1.88
N ALA A 93 5.86 6.23 1.06
CA ALA A 93 6.18 6.06 -0.36
C ALA A 93 6.03 7.38 -1.15
N TYR A 94 4.95 8.12 -0.91
CA TYR A 94 4.71 9.41 -1.57
C TYR A 94 5.70 10.49 -1.11
N VAL A 95 6.05 10.52 0.18
CA VAL A 95 7.12 11.39 0.72
C VAL A 95 8.45 11.05 0.06
N HIS A 96 8.80 9.76 -0.04
CA HIS A 96 10.02 9.32 -0.69
C HIS A 96 10.06 9.73 -2.16
N ALA A 97 8.96 9.53 -2.91
CA ALA A 97 8.84 9.91 -4.30
C ALA A 97 9.10 11.41 -4.50
N ARG A 98 8.50 12.26 -3.65
CA ARG A 98 8.72 13.71 -3.71
C ARG A 98 10.15 14.11 -3.37
N ALA A 99 10.74 13.51 -2.33
CA ALA A 99 12.11 13.80 -1.92
C ALA A 99 13.13 13.45 -3.02
N HIS A 100 12.88 12.38 -3.78
CA HIS A 100 13.79 11.90 -4.83
C HIS A 100 13.36 12.27 -6.24
N ARG A 101 12.28 13.06 -6.38
CA ARG A 101 11.68 13.48 -7.65
C ARG A 101 11.32 12.31 -8.58
N LEU A 102 10.83 11.23 -8.02
CA LEU A 102 10.43 10.03 -8.76
C LEU A 102 8.93 10.05 -9.12
N PRO A 103 8.53 9.55 -10.30
CA PRO A 103 7.14 9.27 -10.60
C PRO A 103 6.57 8.18 -9.67
N VAL A 104 5.25 8.17 -9.48
CA VAL A 104 4.56 7.19 -8.63
C VAL A 104 3.62 6.33 -9.45
N VAL A 105 3.75 5.01 -9.33
CA VAL A 105 2.95 4.02 -10.05
C VAL A 105 2.24 3.10 -9.05
N PRO A 106 1.04 3.46 -8.58
CA PRO A 106 0.24 2.56 -7.76
C PRO A 106 -0.49 1.52 -8.62
N LEU A 107 -0.20 0.25 -8.36
CA LEU A 107 -0.94 -0.91 -8.83
C LEU A 107 -2.05 -1.18 -7.80
N VAL A 108 -3.26 -0.69 -8.05
CA VAL A 108 -4.36 -0.63 -7.09
C VAL A 108 -5.23 -1.88 -7.16
N ALA A 109 -5.38 -2.57 -6.03
CA ALA A 109 -6.27 -3.71 -5.84
C ALA A 109 -6.81 -3.68 -4.40
N THR A 110 -7.98 -3.08 -4.18
CA THR A 110 -8.51 -2.87 -2.82
C THR A 110 -10.03 -3.00 -2.78
N GLY A 111 -10.54 -3.59 -1.70
CA GLY A 111 -11.96 -3.59 -1.34
C GLY A 111 -12.42 -2.33 -0.60
N GLY A 112 -11.54 -1.35 -0.39
CA GLY A 112 -11.86 -0.08 0.28
C GLY A 112 -11.27 0.03 1.69
N SER A 113 -11.96 0.75 2.57
CA SER A 113 -11.50 1.01 3.94
C SER A 113 -11.56 -0.24 4.81
N ARG A 114 -10.61 -0.40 5.74
CA ARG A 114 -10.57 -1.52 6.67
C ARG A 114 -11.57 -1.36 7.81
N MET A 115 -12.70 -2.08 7.72
CA MET A 115 -13.80 -1.98 8.68
C MET A 115 -13.37 -2.20 10.13
N GLN A 116 -12.40 -3.10 10.38
CA GLN A 116 -11.91 -3.43 11.72
C GLN A 116 -11.25 -2.23 12.43
N GLU A 117 -10.87 -1.19 11.67
CA GLU A 117 -10.29 0.05 12.19
C GLU A 117 -11.26 1.25 12.05
N GLY A 118 -12.48 1.05 11.55
CA GLY A 118 -13.56 2.03 11.52
C GLY A 118 -13.17 3.39 10.91
N MET A 119 -13.44 4.48 11.65
CA MET A 119 -13.14 5.84 11.20
C MET A 119 -11.63 6.09 10.99
N LEU A 120 -10.76 5.37 11.70
CA LEU A 120 -9.30 5.50 11.52
C LEU A 120 -8.89 5.04 10.12
N ALA A 121 -9.46 3.95 9.62
CA ALA A 121 -9.28 3.52 8.24
C ALA A 121 -9.85 4.53 7.23
N LEU A 122 -11.03 5.09 7.48
CA LEU A 122 -11.67 6.04 6.57
C LEU A 122 -10.81 7.31 6.38
N THR A 123 -10.23 7.84 7.46
CA THR A 123 -9.36 9.02 7.39
C THR A 123 -8.09 8.80 6.54
N GLN A 124 -7.67 7.55 6.34
CA GLN A 124 -6.53 7.26 5.46
C GLN A 124 -6.80 7.61 4.00
N LEU A 125 -8.06 7.58 3.54
CA LEU A 125 -8.41 8.04 2.18
C LEU A 125 -8.09 9.53 2.00
N GLN A 126 -8.34 10.35 3.02
CA GLN A 126 -8.01 11.79 3.01
C GLN A 126 -6.49 11.99 3.01
N ARG A 127 -5.76 11.19 3.78
CA ARG A 127 -4.29 11.21 3.82
C ARG A 127 -3.70 10.86 2.44
N VAL A 128 -4.14 9.77 1.83
CA VAL A 128 -3.70 9.38 0.46
C VAL A 128 -4.06 10.45 -0.58
N ALA A 129 -5.27 11.03 -0.51
CA ALA A 129 -5.67 12.11 -1.41
C ALA A 129 -4.78 13.35 -1.26
N ARG A 130 -4.43 13.72 -0.01
CA ARG A 130 -3.48 14.80 0.28
C ARG A 130 -2.11 14.50 -0.32
N GLU A 131 -1.58 13.29 -0.12
CA GLU A 131 -0.27 12.90 -0.65
C GLU A 131 -0.22 12.92 -2.18
N SER A 132 -1.29 12.49 -2.85
CA SER A 132 -1.41 12.59 -4.31
C SER A 132 -1.44 14.05 -4.77
N ALA A 133 -2.18 14.91 -4.07
CA ALA A 133 -2.25 16.34 -4.39
C ALA A 133 -0.90 17.05 -4.22
N LEU A 134 -0.17 16.78 -3.13
CA LEU A 134 1.18 17.31 -2.90
C LEU A 134 2.17 16.83 -3.96
N THR A 135 2.06 15.58 -4.40
CA THR A 135 2.93 15.00 -5.44
C THR A 135 2.67 15.64 -6.80
N ARG A 136 1.39 15.93 -7.11
CA ARG A 136 1.01 16.73 -8.29
C ARG A 136 1.57 18.16 -8.21
N GLN A 137 1.48 18.81 -7.05
CA GLN A 137 2.04 20.16 -6.85
C GLN A 137 3.56 20.19 -7.03
N ALA A 138 4.26 19.10 -6.69
CA ALA A 138 5.70 18.94 -6.94
C ALA A 138 6.05 18.71 -8.43
N GLY A 139 5.05 18.60 -9.32
CA GLY A 139 5.23 18.38 -10.74
C GLY A 139 5.63 16.95 -11.10
N LEU A 140 5.33 15.96 -10.24
CA LEU A 140 5.73 14.57 -10.45
C LEU A 140 4.61 13.75 -11.11
N PRO A 141 4.90 12.95 -12.16
CA PRO A 141 3.92 12.08 -12.79
C PRO A 141 3.35 11.03 -11.84
N GLN A 142 2.07 10.73 -11.97
CA GLN A 142 1.37 9.68 -11.24
C GLN A 142 0.52 8.88 -12.22
N ILE A 143 0.71 7.56 -12.29
CA ILE A 143 -0.05 6.66 -13.17
C ILE A 143 -0.63 5.53 -12.33
N ALA A 144 -1.93 5.61 -12.04
CA ALA A 144 -2.63 4.57 -11.31
C ALA A 144 -3.13 3.47 -12.25
N VAL A 145 -2.83 2.22 -11.91
CA VAL A 145 -3.29 1.03 -12.63
C VAL A 145 -4.25 0.28 -11.74
N VAL A 146 -5.53 0.20 -12.14
CA VAL A 146 -6.59 -0.50 -11.38
C VAL A 146 -6.70 -1.94 -11.87
N ARG A 147 -6.77 -2.91 -10.95
CA ARG A 147 -6.74 -4.37 -11.22
C ARG A 147 -7.59 -5.17 -10.23
#